data_AF-A0A534N2X1-F1
#
_entry.id   AF-A0A534N2X1-F1
#
_cell.length_a   1.000
_cell.length_b   1.000
_cell.length_c   1.000
_cell.angle_alpha   90.00
_cell.angle_beta   90.00
_cell.angle_gamma   90.00
#
_symmetry.space_group_name_H-M   'P 1'
#
loop_
_entity.id
_entity.type
_entity.pdbx_description
1 polymer ?
#
loop_
_entity_poly.entity_id
_entity_poly.type
_entity_poly.pdbx_seq_one_letter_code
_entity_poly.pdbx_strand_id
1 'polypeptide(L)' 'MRPYDFTVLYNAACGFAAAGDMEKALDLLDRAVATGRGFRAWLENDPDLDSMRGLPRFKEILARLPP' A
#
# COMPACT_ATOMS: atom_id res chain seq x y z
N MET A 1 -9.07 -11.87 -13.48
CA MET A 1 -8.38 -11.07 -12.45
C MET A 1 -7.09 -11.79 -12.09
N ARG A 2 -5.91 -11.16 -12.17
CA ARG A 2 -4.65 -11.81 -11.75
C ARG A 2 -4.42 -11.47 -10.27
N PRO A 3 -4.31 -12.45 -9.36
CA PRO A 3 -4.28 -12.21 -7.92
C PRO A 3 -3.04 -11.46 -7.41
N TYR A 4 -2.04 -11.26 -8.28
CA TYR A 4 -0.77 -10.60 -7.97
C TYR A 4 -0.57 -9.27 -8.72
N ASP A 5 -1.61 -8.75 -9.38
CA ASP A 5 -1.54 -7.43 -9.99
C ASP A 5 -1.66 -6.34 -8.90
N PHE A 6 -1.05 -5.19 -9.15
CA PHE A 6 -0.99 -4.04 -8.25
C PHE A 6 -2.37 -3.74 -7.64
N THR A 7 -3.39 -3.59 -8.48
CA THR A 7 -4.74 -3.20 -8.05
C THR A 7 -5.36 -4.20 -7.09
N VAL A 8 -5.11 -5.50 -7.26
CA VAL A 8 -5.68 -6.53 -6.36
C VAL A 8 -5.00 -6.47 -4.99
N LEU A 9 -3.66 -6.41 -4.99
CA LEU A 9 -2.87 -6.35 -3.76
C LEU A 9 -3.12 -5.04 -2.99
N TYR A 10 -3.17 -3.92 -3.70
CA TYR A 10 -3.47 -2.62 -3.13
C TYR A 10 -4.89 -2.56 -2.54
N ASN A 11 -5.93 -3.02 -3.27
CA ASN A 11 -7.29 -3.03 -2.73
C ASN A 11 -7.41 -3.94 -1.50
N ALA A 12 -6.68 -5.06 -1.49
CA ALA A 12 -6.61 -5.93 -0.32
C ALA A 12 -5.91 -5.22 0.86
N ALA A 13 -4.83 -4.47 0.60
CA ALA A 13 -4.16 -3.66 1.62
C ALA A 13 -5.12 -2.64 2.25
N CYS A 14 -5.90 -1.91 1.45
CA CYS A 14 -6.93 -0.99 1.95
C CYS A 14 -7.98 -1.71 2.81
N GLY A 15 -8.43 -2.89 2.39
CA GLY A 15 -9.38 -3.70 3.17
C GLY A 15 -8.84 -4.11 4.54
N PHE A 16 -7.58 -4.53 4.63
CA PHE A 16 -6.94 -4.85 5.90
C PHE A 16 -6.67 -3.61 6.76
N ALA A 17 -6.33 -2.47 6.13
CA ALA A 17 -6.17 -1.21 6.82
C ALA A 17 -7.50 -0.78 7.49
N ALA A 18 -8.61 -0.84 6.75
CA ALA A 18 -9.95 -0.56 7.28
C ALA A 18 -10.36 -1.54 8.41
N ALA A 19 -9.89 -2.79 8.36
CA ALA A 19 -10.12 -3.78 9.41
C ALA A 19 -9.20 -3.63 10.63
N GLY A 20 -8.24 -2.69 10.62
CA GLY A 20 -7.29 -2.46 11.71
C GLY A 20 -6.07 -3.39 11.70
N ASP A 21 -5.94 -4.27 10.71
CA ASP A 21 -4.81 -5.20 10.58
C ASP A 21 -3.66 -4.54 9.80
N MET A 22 -2.93 -3.64 10.49
CA MET A 22 -1.86 -2.83 9.88
C MET A 22 -0.70 -3.68 9.36
N GLU A 23 -0.34 -4.76 10.03
CA GLU A 23 0.77 -5.64 9.60
C GLU A 23 0.47 -6.26 8.25
N LYS A 24 -0.75 -6.80 8.08
CA LYS A 24 -1.18 -7.42 6.83
C LYS A 24 -1.42 -6.39 5.73
N ALA A 25 -1.95 -5.22 6.08
CA ALA A 25 -2.11 -4.12 5.13
C ALA A 25 -0.75 -3.68 4.56
N LEU A 26 0.27 -3.51 5.41
CA LEU A 26 1.62 -3.14 5.00
C LEU A 26 2.30 -4.23 4.15
N ASP A 27 2.13 -5.52 4.48
CA ASP A 27 2.65 -6.63 3.65
C ASP A 27 2.06 -6.60 2.23
N LEU A 28 0.75 -6.39 2.12
CA LEU A 28 0.08 -6.36 0.83
C LEU A 28 0.44 -5.10 0.03
N LEU A 29 0.56 -3.95 0.68
CA LEU A 29 0.99 -2.71 0.03
C LEU A 29 2.44 -2.82 -0.46
N ASP A 30 3.33 -3.41 0.34
CA ASP A 30 4.71 -3.69 -0.03
C ASP A 30 4.76 -4.53 -1.32
N ARG A 31 4.01 -5.64 -1.34
CA ARG A 31 3.90 -6.51 -2.51
C ARG A 31 3.28 -5.82 -3.71
N ALA A 32 2.30 -4.94 -3.50
CA ALA A 32 1.72 -4.14 -4.58
C ALA A 32 2.79 -3.25 -5.23
N VAL A 33 3.53 -2.47 -4.43
CA VAL A 33 4.60 -1.60 -4.92
C VAL A 33 5.72 -2.40 -5.60
N ALA A 34 6.04 -3.60 -5.10
CA ALA A 34 7.04 -4.49 -5.69
C ALA A 34 6.68 -4.97 -7.12
N THR A 35 5.44 -4.79 -7.58
CA THR A 35 5.06 -5.06 -8.99
C THR A 35 5.62 -4.03 -9.98
N GLY A 36 6.33 -3.00 -9.50
CA GLY A 36 6.86 -1.90 -10.32
C GLY A 36 5.78 -0.92 -10.77
N ARG A 37 4.60 -0.98 -10.15
CA ARG A 37 3.46 -0.09 -10.37
C ARG A 37 3.14 0.67 -9.10
N GLY A 38 2.37 1.75 -9.24
CA GLY A 38 1.96 2.63 -8.15
C GLY A 38 2.45 4.04 -8.38
N PHE A 39 1.60 5.00 -8.04
CA PHE A 39 1.92 6.42 -8.14
C PHE A 39 2.10 6.96 -6.74
N ARG A 40 3.33 7.33 -6.39
CA ARG A 40 3.70 7.72 -5.03
C ARG A 40 2.81 8.84 -4.51
N ALA A 41 2.68 9.92 -5.27
CA ALA A 41 1.86 11.06 -4.85
C ALA A 41 0.38 10.70 -4.64
N TRP A 42 -0.14 9.65 -5.31
CA TRP A 42 -1.49 9.17 -5.03
C TRP A 42 -1.55 8.35 -3.74
N LEU A 43 -0.63 7.41 -3.53
CA LEU A 43 -0.56 6.65 -2.27
C LEU A 43 -0.32 7.58 -1.05
N GLU A 44 0.41 8.67 -1.26
CA GLU A 44 0.61 9.75 -0.28
C GLU A 44 -0.63 10.63 -0.05
N ASN A 45 -1.75 10.44 -0.74
CA ASN A 45 -2.97 11.23 -0.50
C ASN A 45 -4.23 10.36 -0.43
N ASP A 46 -4.06 9.05 -0.51
CA ASP A 46 -5.16 8.10 -0.47
C ASP A 46 -5.71 7.96 0.96
N PRO A 47 -7.01 8.27 1.18
CA PRO A 47 -7.63 8.18 2.50
C PRO A 47 -7.70 6.75 3.05
N ASP A 48 -7.72 5.72 2.18
CA ASP A 48 -7.75 4.33 2.63
C ASP A 48 -6.45 3.90 3.32
N LEU A 49 -5.37 4.67 3.13
CA LEU A 49 -4.04 4.42 3.71
C LEU A 49 -3.73 5.36 4.88
N ASP A 50 -4.65 6.22 5.29
CA ASP A 50 -4.39 7.24 6.33
C ASP A 50 -3.95 6.63 7.65
N SER A 51 -4.51 5.47 8.03
CA SER A 51 -4.11 4.75 9.25
C SER A 51 -2.65 4.25 9.21
N MET A 52 -2.09 4.04 8.02
CA MET A 52 -0.72 3.57 7.83
C MET A 52 0.29 4.69 7.61
N ARG A 53 -0.17 5.89 7.25
CA ARG A 53 0.66 7.05 6.86
C ARG A 53 1.74 7.43 7.89
N GLY A 54 1.43 7.27 9.18
CA GLY A 54 2.35 7.55 10.28
C GLY A 54 3.44 6.49 10.48
N LEU A 55 3.27 5.29 9.92
CA LEU A 55 4.11 4.13 10.21
C LEU A 55 5.44 4.21 9.47
N PRO A 56 6.58 3.90 10.13
CA PRO A 56 7.89 3.88 9.48
C PRO A 56 7.93 3.00 8.22
N ARG A 57 7.35 1.80 8.31
CA ARG A 57 7.30 0.83 7.19
C ARG A 57 6.52 1.36 5.99
N PHE A 58 5.47 2.16 6.20
CA PHE A 58 4.74 2.80 5.09
C PHE A 58 5.65 3.77 4.31
N LYS A 59 6.43 4.58 5.03
CA LYS A 59 7.37 5.53 4.43
C LYS A 59 8.49 4.81 3.67
N GLU A 60 9.00 3.71 4.20
CA GLU A 60 9.98 2.85 3.52
C GLU A 60 9.41 2.25 2.23
N ILE A 61 8.15 1.81 2.25
CA ILE A 61 7.47 1.30 1.07
C ILE A 61 7.40 2.38 -0.02
N LEU A 62 6.96 3.59 0.32
CA LEU A 62 6.83 4.70 -0.63
C LEU A 62 8.16 5.24 -1.14
N ALA A 63 9.24 5.18 -0.35
CA ALA A 63 10.56 5.63 -0.76
C ALA A 63 11.14 4.82 -1.94
N ARG A 64 10.59 3.64 -2.23
CA ARG A 64 10.97 2.81 -3.39
C ARG A 64 10.29 3.23 -4.69
N LEU A 65 9.26 4.07 -4.61
CA LEU A 65 8.62 4.65 -5.78
C LEU A 65 9.33 5.96 -6.16
N PRO A 66 9.39 6.28 -7.46
CA PRO A 66 9.84 7.59 -7.89
C PRO A 66 8.96 8.68 -7.26
N PRO A 67 9.54 9.87 -7.00
CA PRO A 67 8.80 11.04 -6.53
C PRO A 67 7.65 11.42 -7.47
#